data_AF-A0A7S8QYT9-F1
#
_entry.id   AF-A0A7S8QYT9-F1
#
_cell.length_a   1.000
_cell.length_b   1.000
_cell.length_c   1.000
_cell.angle_alpha   90.00
_cell.angle_beta   90.00
_cell.angle_gamma   90.00
#
_symmetry.space_group_name_H-M   'P 1'
#
loop_
_entity.id
_entity.type
_entity.pdbx_description
1 polymer ?
#
loop_
_entity_poly.entity_id
_entity_poly.type
_entity_poly.pdbx_seq_one_letter_code
_entity_poly.pdbx_strand_id
1 'polypeptide(L)'
;GRALPDARDGLKPVHRRILYAMHELGLTSKVAYKKSARIVGDVIGKYHPHGDNAVYDALVRMAQDFSMRLELVDGQGNFGSIDGDNAAAMRYTEARMTKASEEILRDIDKDTIDFVPNYDDTLKEPDI
;
A
#
# COMPACT_ATOMS: atom_id res chain seq x y z
N GLY A 1 -16.84 -1.49 0.29
CA GLY A 1 -17.04 -1.91 1.70
C GLY A 1 -15.69 -2.20 2.35
N ARG A 2 -15.56 -2.12 3.68
CA ARG A 2 -14.25 -2.29 4.37
C ARG A 2 -13.81 -3.75 4.58
N ALA A 3 -14.78 -4.66 4.71
CA ALA A 3 -14.51 -6.03 5.14
C ALA A 3 -14.12 -6.97 3.99
N LEU A 4 -14.76 -6.85 2.83
CA LEU A 4 -14.58 -7.74 1.70
C LEU A 4 -13.70 -7.08 0.61
N PRO A 5 -12.79 -7.82 -0.03
CA PRO A 5 -12.05 -7.35 -1.19
C PRO A 5 -12.98 -7.21 -2.41
N ASP A 6 -12.56 -6.40 -3.39
CA ASP A 6 -13.20 -6.40 -4.71
C ASP A 6 -12.78 -7.67 -5.49
N ALA A 7 -13.70 -8.23 -6.28
CA ALA A 7 -13.45 -9.47 -7.01
C ALA A 7 -12.51 -9.28 -8.21
N ARG A 8 -12.35 -8.04 -8.70
CA ARG A 8 -11.57 -7.71 -9.90
C ARG A 8 -10.07 -7.67 -9.62
N ASP A 9 -9.67 -7.17 -8.45
CA ASP A 9 -8.27 -6.97 -8.07
C ASP A 9 -7.87 -7.76 -6.80
N GLY A 10 -8.84 -8.28 -6.03
CA GLY A 10 -8.61 -8.94 -4.76
C GLY A 10 -8.19 -8.00 -3.62
N LEU A 11 -8.28 -6.67 -3.80
CA LEU A 11 -7.82 -5.70 -2.81
C LEU A 11 -8.98 -5.13 -1.98
N LYS A 12 -8.66 -4.81 -0.73
CA LYS A 12 -9.49 -3.92 0.10
C LYS A 12 -9.08 -2.47 -0.18
N PRO A 13 -9.96 -1.48 0.09
CA PRO A 13 -9.64 -0.07 -0.16
C PRO A 13 -8.32 0.41 0.46
N VAL A 14 -7.97 -0.05 1.66
CA VAL A 14 -6.69 0.33 2.31
C VAL A 14 -5.46 -0.20 1.56
N HIS A 15 -5.51 -1.42 1.02
CA HIS A 15 -4.41 -1.98 0.25
C HIS A 15 -4.22 -1.20 -1.06
N ARG A 16 -5.33 -0.93 -1.76
CA ARG A 16 -5.32 -0.15 -3.01
C ARG A 16 -4.73 1.24 -2.81
N ARG A 17 -5.16 1.95 -1.77
CA ARG A 17 -4.63 3.29 -1.43
C ARG A 17 -3.14 3.27 -1.10
N ILE A 18 -2.66 2.25 -0.41
CA ILE A 18 -1.22 2.10 -0.12
C ILE A 18 -0.44 1.90 -1.42
N LEU A 19 -0.86 0.97 -2.29
CA LEU A 19 -0.16 0.70 -3.55
C LEU A 19 -0.21 1.92 -4.48
N TYR A 20 -1.36 2.59 -4.57
CA TYR A 20 -1.52 3.79 -5.39
C TYR A 20 -0.64 4.96 -4.87
N ALA A 21 -0.60 5.21 -3.55
CA ALA A 21 0.30 6.21 -2.99
C ALA A 21 1.79 5.86 -3.22
N MET A 22 2.17 4.59 -3.13
CA MET A 22 3.53 4.13 -3.44
C MET A 22 3.88 4.34 -4.92
N HIS A 23 2.90 4.17 -5.82
CA HIS A 23 3.06 4.44 -7.24
C HIS A 23 3.22 5.93 -7.54
N GLU A 24 2.38 6.80 -6.97
CA GLU A 24 2.52 8.26 -7.09
C GLU A 24 3.87 8.76 -6.55
N LEU A 25 4.37 8.13 -5.49
CA LEU A 25 5.69 8.43 -4.92
C LEU A 25 6.85 7.85 -5.74
N GLY A 26 6.58 7.09 -6.82
CA GLY A 26 7.58 6.48 -7.69
C GLY A 26 8.37 5.35 -7.03
N LEU A 27 7.81 4.67 -6.02
CA LEU A 27 8.49 3.65 -5.22
C LEU A 27 8.52 2.28 -5.90
N THR A 28 9.00 2.25 -7.13
CA THR A 28 9.17 1.01 -7.91
C THR A 28 10.13 0.01 -7.24
N SER A 29 10.06 -1.24 -7.62
CA SER A 29 10.95 -2.34 -7.21
C SER A 29 12.42 -2.11 -7.56
N LYS A 30 12.72 -1.13 -8.42
CA LYS A 30 14.09 -0.79 -8.84
C LYS A 30 14.72 0.35 -8.05
N VAL A 31 13.93 1.15 -7.34
CA VAL A 31 14.47 2.26 -6.54
C VAL A 31 14.88 1.79 -5.14
N ALA A 32 15.68 2.61 -4.46
CA ALA A 32 16.01 2.37 -3.06
C ALA A 32 14.75 2.42 -2.17
N TYR A 33 14.75 1.63 -1.10
CA TYR A 33 13.69 1.63 -0.10
C TYR A 33 13.48 3.04 0.49
N LYS A 34 12.25 3.32 0.91
CA LYS A 34 11.88 4.56 1.61
C LYS A 34 11.20 4.23 2.92
N LYS A 35 11.39 5.09 3.92
CA LYS A 35 10.76 4.94 5.24
C LYS A 35 9.26 4.67 5.12
N SER A 36 8.76 3.65 5.81
CA SER A 36 7.33 3.32 5.83
C SER A 36 6.50 4.49 6.33
N ALA A 37 7.02 5.29 7.27
CA ALA A 37 6.40 6.53 7.74
C ALA A 37 6.06 7.52 6.61
N ARG A 38 6.88 7.59 5.54
CA ARG A 38 6.59 8.44 4.38
C ARG A 38 5.37 7.94 3.61
N ILE A 39 5.29 6.64 3.37
CA ILE A 39 4.17 6.02 2.65
C ILE A 39 2.88 6.17 3.46
N VAL A 40 2.92 5.84 4.75
CA VAL A 40 1.77 5.98 5.65
C VAL A 40 1.26 7.42 5.69
N GLY A 41 2.16 8.41 5.81
CA GLY A 41 1.80 9.82 5.79
C GLY A 41 1.11 10.26 4.51
N ASP A 42 1.59 9.81 3.34
CA ASP A 42 1.01 10.15 2.04
C ASP A 42 -0.40 9.56 1.88
N VAL A 43 -0.58 8.29 2.30
CA VAL A 43 -1.89 7.62 2.30
C VAL A 43 -2.89 8.36 3.19
N ILE A 44 -2.49 8.74 4.41
CA ILE A 44 -3.40 9.43 5.34
C ILE A 44 -3.76 10.81 4.82
N GLY A 45 -2.76 11.56 4.32
CA GLY A 45 -2.96 12.92 3.85
C GLY A 45 -3.90 13.00 2.64
N LYS A 46 -3.79 12.06 1.70
CA LYS A 46 -4.51 12.13 0.42
C LYS A 46 -5.74 11.24 0.32
N TYR A 47 -5.71 10.04 0.91
CA TYR A 47 -6.67 8.97 0.56
C TYR A 47 -7.37 8.32 1.76
N HIS A 48 -6.80 8.35 2.97
CA HIS A 48 -7.34 7.64 4.13
C HIS A 48 -7.24 8.49 5.41
N PRO A 49 -8.13 9.47 5.62
CA PRO A 49 -8.06 10.46 6.71
C PRO A 49 -8.52 9.85 8.06
N HIS A 50 -7.92 8.73 8.44
CA HIS A 50 -8.16 7.99 9.68
C HIS A 50 -6.82 7.63 10.34
N GLY A 51 -6.86 6.90 11.45
CA GLY A 51 -5.67 6.54 12.22
C GLY A 51 -4.59 5.82 11.38
N ASP A 52 -3.34 6.13 11.68
CA ASP A 52 -2.15 5.63 11.01
C ASP A 52 -1.92 4.13 11.19
N ASN A 53 -2.27 3.60 12.36
CA ASN A 53 -2.13 2.17 12.67
C ASN A 53 -2.76 1.27 11.61
N ALA A 54 -3.99 1.56 11.17
CA ALA A 54 -4.68 0.71 10.19
C ALA A 54 -3.97 0.69 8.83
N VAL A 55 -3.35 1.80 8.43
CA VAL A 55 -2.56 1.89 7.19
C VAL A 55 -1.25 1.16 7.35
N TYR A 56 -0.56 1.35 8.49
CA TYR A 56 0.72 0.71 8.74
C TYR A 56 0.60 -0.81 8.90
N ASP A 57 -0.40 -1.29 9.63
CA ASP A 57 -0.68 -2.73 9.79
C ASP A 57 -0.97 -3.39 8.45
N ALA A 58 -1.72 -2.71 7.57
CA ALA A 58 -1.99 -3.18 6.22
C ALA A 58 -0.71 -3.22 5.36
N LEU A 59 0.14 -2.19 5.43
CA LEU A 59 1.44 -2.16 4.75
C LEU A 59 2.34 -3.30 5.23
N VAL A 60 2.42 -3.50 6.55
CA VAL A 60 3.21 -4.58 7.16
C VAL A 60 2.73 -5.94 6.67
N ARG A 61 1.42 -6.19 6.68
CA ARG A 61 0.83 -7.45 6.20
C ARG A 61 1.16 -7.71 4.74
N MET A 62 1.22 -6.67 3.90
CA MET A 62 1.56 -6.79 2.47
C MET A 62 3.03 -7.11 2.20
N ALA A 63 3.90 -7.00 3.21
CA ALA A 63 5.33 -7.27 3.17
C ALA A 63 5.75 -8.54 3.92
N GLN A 64 4.79 -9.34 4.39
CA GLN A 64 5.03 -10.57 5.14
C GLN A 64 4.83 -11.78 4.21
N ASP A 65 5.92 -12.50 3.92
CA ASP A 65 5.95 -13.72 3.10
C ASP A 65 5.06 -14.85 3.67
N PHE A 66 4.94 -14.93 4.99
CA PHE A 66 4.06 -15.87 5.69
C PHE A 66 2.58 -15.45 5.71
N SER A 67 2.27 -14.19 5.40
CA SER A 67 0.89 -13.67 5.34
C SER A 67 0.32 -13.67 3.92
N MET A 68 1.16 -13.56 2.89
CA MET A 68 0.74 -13.47 1.49
C MET A 68 1.58 -14.36 0.60
N ARG A 69 0.93 -15.17 -0.23
CA ARG A 69 1.62 -16.01 -1.23
C ARG A 69 2.39 -15.17 -2.27
N LEU A 70 1.88 -13.97 -2.55
CA LEU A 70 2.47 -12.97 -3.44
C LEU A 70 2.51 -11.65 -2.68
N GLU A 71 3.68 -11.27 -2.21
CA GLU A 71 3.88 -9.99 -1.54
C GLU A 71 3.71 -8.83 -2.52
N LEU A 72 3.06 -7.77 -2.04
CA LEU A 72 2.81 -6.55 -2.81
C LEU A 72 3.74 -5.41 -2.37
N VAL A 73 4.30 -5.51 -1.16
CA VAL A 73 5.28 -4.57 -0.63
C VAL A 73 6.59 -5.33 -0.36
N ASP A 74 7.70 -4.79 -0.87
CA ASP A 74 9.05 -5.26 -0.56
C ASP A 74 9.56 -4.46 0.65
N GLY A 75 9.66 -5.12 1.80
CA GLY A 75 10.00 -4.50 3.08
C GLY A 75 11.46 -4.72 3.49
N GLN A 76 12.09 -3.68 4.06
CA GLN A 76 13.39 -3.77 4.71
C GLN A 76 13.29 -3.37 6.19
N GLY A 77 13.68 -4.29 7.08
CA GLY A 77 13.62 -4.12 8.53
C GLY A 77 12.82 -5.24 9.20
N ASN A 78 12.41 -5.04 10.46
CA ASN A 78 11.58 -6.00 11.18
C ASN A 78 10.09 -5.77 10.86
N PHE A 79 9.52 -6.65 10.04
CA PHE A 79 8.09 -6.69 9.67
C PHE A 79 7.29 -7.74 10.46
N GLY A 80 7.83 -8.22 11.58
CA GLY A 80 7.22 -9.23 12.43
C GLY A 80 7.57 -10.66 12.00
N SER A 81 7.08 -11.64 12.74
CA SER A 81 7.38 -13.05 12.53
C SER A 81 6.15 -13.95 12.76
N ILE A 82 6.24 -15.20 12.30
CA ILE A 82 5.23 -16.24 12.59
C ILE A 82 5.19 -16.61 14.09
N ASP A 83 6.27 -16.35 14.82
CA ASP A 83 6.40 -16.61 16.25
C ASP A 83 5.64 -15.59 17.11
N GLY A 84 5.01 -14.58 16.49
CA GLY A 84 4.20 -13.57 17.15
C GLY A 84 4.93 -12.28 17.48
N ASP A 85 6.16 -12.09 16.99
CA ASP A 85 6.85 -10.81 17.13
C ASP A 85 6.14 -9.74 16.31
N ASN A 86 5.83 -8.62 16.97
CA ASN A 86 5.28 -7.46 16.29
C ASN A 86 6.32 -6.82 15.37
N ALA A 87 5.85 -6.20 14.28
CA ALA A 87 6.70 -5.36 13.45
C ALA A 87 7.27 -4.18 14.25
N ALA A 88 8.46 -3.73 13.86
CA ALA A 88 9.02 -2.49 14.39
C ALA A 88 8.13 -1.29 13.98
N ALA A 89 8.26 -0.16 14.66
CA ALA A 89 7.53 1.05 14.29
C ALA A 89 7.92 1.57 12.89
N MET A 90 6.99 2.22 12.19
CA MET A 90 7.15 2.71 10.80
C MET A 90 8.33 3.65 10.53
N ARG A 91 8.95 4.19 11.59
CA ARG A 91 10.18 5.01 11.52
C ARG A 91 11.46 4.16 11.36
N TYR A 92 11.38 2.87 11.67
CA TYR A 92 12.50 1.92 11.61
C TYR A 92 12.44 0.98 10.42
N THR A 93 11.28 0.84 9.78
CA THR A 93 11.08 0.05 8.58
C THR A 93 11.15 0.90 7.32
N GLU A 94 11.52 0.27 6.22
CA GLU A 94 11.49 0.86 4.88
C GLU A 94 10.76 -0.07 3.93
N ALA A 95 10.19 0.48 2.86
CA ALA A 95 9.39 -0.26 1.91
C ALA A 95 9.49 0.35 0.50
N ARG A 96 9.23 -0.50 -0.50
CA ARG A 96 8.98 -0.15 -1.91
C ARG A 96 8.03 -1.18 -2.51
N MET A 97 7.55 -0.96 -3.73
CA MET A 97 6.67 -1.92 -4.41
C MET A 97 7.45 -3.16 -4.84
N THR A 98 6.80 -4.33 -4.82
CA THR A 98 7.28 -5.50 -5.55
C THR A 98 7.02 -5.34 -7.05
N LYS A 99 7.65 -6.17 -7.89
CA LYS A 99 7.32 -6.24 -9.32
C LYS A 99 5.87 -6.62 -9.57
N ALA A 100 5.27 -7.43 -8.68
CA ALA A 100 3.86 -7.81 -8.79
C ALA A 100 2.94 -6.60 -8.65
N SER A 101 3.22 -5.70 -7.70
CA SER A 101 2.47 -4.45 -7.54
C SER A 101 2.60 -3.52 -8.73
N GLU A 102 3.77 -3.48 -9.38
CA GLU A 102 3.92 -2.74 -10.63
C GLU A 102 3.03 -3.30 -11.76
N GLU A 103 2.87 -4.63 -11.84
CA GLU A 103 1.96 -5.23 -12.83
C GLU A 103 0.48 -5.01 -12.47
N ILE A 104 0.12 -4.95 -11.18
CA ILE A 104 -1.25 -4.60 -10.75
C ILE A 104 -1.60 -3.17 -11.16
N LEU A 105 -0.66 -2.22 -11.03
CA LEU A 105 -0.86 -0.80 -11.35
C LEU A 105 -0.45 -0.44 -12.78
N ARG A 106 -0.22 -1.45 -13.61
CA ARG A 106 0.30 -1.23 -14.96
C ARG A 106 -0.70 -0.45 -15.79
N ASP A 107 -0.20 0.60 -16.45
CA ASP A 107 -0.98 1.43 -17.36
C ASP A 107 -2.21 2.09 -16.69
N ILE A 108 -2.17 2.27 -15.36
CA ILE A 108 -3.26 2.91 -14.59
C ILE A 108 -3.53 4.37 -15.03
N ASP A 109 -2.50 5.05 -15.54
CA ASP A 109 -2.59 6.43 -16.06
C ASP A 109 -3.13 6.53 -17.50
N LYS A 110 -3.55 5.40 -18.11
CA LYS A 110 -3.98 5.35 -19.51
C LYS A 110 -5.49 5.11 -19.65
N ASP A 111 -6.29 5.72 -18.76
CA ASP A 111 -7.75 5.61 -18.73
C ASP A 111 -8.23 4.14 -18.77
N THR A 112 -7.52 3.25 -18.08
CA THR A 112 -7.81 1.81 -18.04
C THR A 112 -8.89 1.44 -17.02
N ILE A 113 -9.12 2.32 -16.05
CA ILE A 113 -10.12 2.18 -14.99
C ILE A 113 -10.74 3.54 -14.66
N ASP A 114 -11.88 3.50 -13.97
CA ASP A 114 -12.48 4.70 -13.43
C ASP A 114 -11.72 5.20 -12.20
N PHE A 115 -11.62 6.53 -12.11
CA PHE A 115 -11.12 7.23 -10.95
C PHE A 115 -12.26 8.00 -10.29
N VAL A 116 -12.33 7.95 -8.98
CA VAL A 116 -13.31 8.66 -8.16
C VAL A 116 -12.64 9.81 -7.41
N PRO A 117 -13.37 10.87 -7.05
CA PRO A 117 -12.86 11.88 -6.12
C PRO A 117 -12.42 11.24 -4.80
N ASN A 118 -11.35 11.77 -4.21
CA ASN A 118 -10.92 11.39 -2.87
C ASN A 118 -11.86 11.98 -1.79
N TYR A 119 -11.51 11.82 -0.51
CA TYR A 119 -12.40 12.17 0.61
C TYR A 119 -12.78 13.66 0.74
N ASP A 120 -12.00 14.56 0.15
CA ASP A 120 -12.23 16.02 0.17
C ASP A 120 -12.43 16.61 -1.23
N ASP A 121 -12.62 15.76 -2.24
CA ASP A 121 -12.83 16.10 -3.65
C ASP A 121 -11.69 16.94 -4.29
N THR A 122 -10.50 16.98 -3.69
CA THR A 122 -9.35 17.74 -4.22
C THR A 122 -8.44 16.91 -5.12
N LEU A 123 -8.48 15.59 -4.97
CA LEU A 123 -7.69 14.62 -5.73
C LEU A 123 -8.59 13.51 -6.29
N LYS A 124 -7.99 12.60 -7.06
CA LYS A 124 -8.65 11.39 -7.53
C LYS A 124 -7.93 10.15 -7.01
N GLU A 125 -8.69 9.09 -6.76
CA GLU A 125 -8.20 7.76 -6.40
C GLU A 125 -8.83 6.69 -7.31
N PRO A 126 -8.15 5.57 -7.56
CA PRO A 126 -8.70 4.50 -8.39
C PRO A 126 -9.89 3.81 -7.70
N ASP A 127 -11.00 3.60 -8.42
CA ASP A 127 -12.16 2.85 -7.91
C ASP A 127 -11.80 1.37 -7.65
N ILE A 128 -10.98 0.81 -8.56
CA ILE A 128 -10.41 -0.55 -8.52
C ILE A 128 -8.92 -0.59 -8.74
#